data_AF-A0A7X7RLU3-F1
#
_entry.id   AF-A0A7X7RLU3-F1
#
_cell.length_a   1.000
_cell.length_b   1.000
_cell.length_c   1.000
_cell.angle_alpha   90.00
_cell.angle_beta   90.00
_cell.angle_gamma   90.00
#
_symmetry.space_group_name_H-M   'P 1'
#
loop_
_entity.id
_entity.type
_entity.pdbx_description
1 polymer ?
#
loop_
_entity_poly.entity_id
_entity_poly.type
_entity_poly.pdbx_seq_one_letter_code
_entity_poly.pdbx_strand_id
1 'polypeptide(L)'
;MPSADRFEKMMGMSETTRIDPYNPCPCGSGKKYKFCCYQKRLEREAAKGPSFFLPASPDNRDEDIPEGVPVGDMAEGRRLCDRGLRLMAGGNVEQAIPLFRQSSAAAPFVYTAANNLAICLFATGRLDEAIRTQAESLKAAPFPNPFGLANLATFYMVNGEEEAAQHHLEEALTCTLPSADACLKLCEVLSRFKRHREILDLVDKGEYGDEPGVSFFTGVAAANLNDRPRALRDLRRIPLGYYKAEMARRYLDLLKEKASPHTVRGDWPYLFSYEICPVDLIQKGIGHDETGWLSRRVVVDFCEAILNESAAEPENAFRMLIHAKHPEAVALLWLIVKGTFGPDSLRMEALQELDTRGELGPGQELNLFLNGERRHVAYKGTRLNPEFRFGKYLPEKLQKCYEKAVRAGYKKRPDWSAIGETYLRIIKEEPDYYPARYNFAISLIHRNRRDEAKTVLRGLVAEHPEYLFARATLLQILVGDDRMEEADALFQSADMPQETHPDAMVAWMVAQTLYHEAGERDEEAFRCIRSAHDLSPDSPAVAAIWPDYEDWDES
;
A
#
# COMPACT_ATOMS: atom_id res chain seq x y z
N MET A 1 -25.03 0.33 2.75
CA MET A 1 -24.77 -0.81 1.83
C MET A 1 -24.05 -0.45 0.51
N PRO A 2 -23.40 0.72 0.31
CA PRO A 2 -22.39 0.89 -0.76
C PRO A 2 -20.93 0.61 -0.34
N SER A 3 -20.63 0.51 0.97
CA SER A 3 -19.25 0.50 1.48
C SER A 3 -18.55 -0.86 1.42
N ALA A 4 -19.28 -1.96 1.60
CA ALA A 4 -18.73 -3.32 1.52
C ALA A 4 -18.27 -3.64 0.08
N ASP A 5 -19.09 -3.28 -0.90
CA ASP A 5 -18.83 -3.48 -2.34
C ASP A 5 -17.53 -2.78 -2.80
N ARG A 6 -17.20 -1.59 -2.27
CA ARG A 6 -15.97 -0.86 -2.62
C ARG A 6 -14.71 -1.47 -2.02
N PHE A 7 -14.74 -1.85 -0.75
CA PHE A 7 -13.59 -2.52 -0.13
C PHE A 7 -13.36 -3.90 -0.74
N GLU A 8 -14.43 -4.64 -1.02
CA GLU A 8 -14.34 -5.94 -1.70
C GLU A 8 -13.78 -5.82 -3.13
N LYS A 9 -14.19 -4.79 -3.89
CA LYS A 9 -13.57 -4.46 -5.18
C LYS A 9 -12.08 -4.14 -5.07
N MET A 10 -11.70 -3.31 -4.09
CA MET A 10 -10.30 -2.93 -3.88
C MET A 10 -9.42 -4.11 -3.45
N MET A 11 -9.98 -5.03 -2.65
CA MET A 11 -9.29 -6.25 -2.24
C MET A 11 -9.28 -7.33 -3.32
N GLY A 12 -10.26 -7.34 -4.23
CA GLY A 12 -10.46 -8.37 -5.23
C GLY A 12 -10.77 -9.74 -4.60
N MET A 13 -11.99 -10.26 -4.73
CA MET A 13 -12.23 -11.66 -4.38
C MET A 13 -11.68 -12.56 -5.49
N SER A 14 -10.35 -12.73 -5.55
CA SER A 14 -9.77 -13.73 -6.45
C SER A 14 -10.10 -15.13 -5.93
N GLU A 15 -10.31 -16.09 -6.83
CA GLU A 15 -10.27 -17.50 -6.44
C GLU A 15 -8.91 -17.78 -5.79
N THR A 16 -8.89 -18.40 -4.60
CA THR A 16 -7.65 -18.81 -3.94
C THR A 16 -6.82 -19.62 -4.93
N THR A 17 -5.65 -19.10 -5.30
CA THR A 17 -4.79 -19.79 -6.26
C THR A 17 -4.45 -21.16 -5.69
N ARG A 18 -4.85 -22.24 -6.39
CA ARG A 18 -4.52 -23.61 -5.97
C ARG A 18 -3.03 -23.86 -6.17
N ILE A 19 -2.23 -23.51 -5.16
CA ILE A 19 -0.81 -23.83 -5.12
C ILE A 19 -0.64 -25.29 -4.70
N ASP A 20 0.14 -26.05 -5.46
CA ASP A 20 0.54 -27.40 -5.07
C ASP A 20 1.26 -27.33 -3.70
N PRO A 21 0.79 -28.07 -2.68
CA PRO A 21 1.37 -28.07 -1.33
C PRO A 21 2.89 -28.37 -1.29
N TYR A 22 3.41 -29.06 -2.30
CA TYR A 22 4.80 -29.49 -2.37
C TYR A 22 5.69 -28.62 -3.27
N ASN A 23 5.14 -27.62 -3.95
CA ASN A 23 5.92 -26.63 -4.67
C ASN A 23 6.73 -25.74 -3.69
N PRO A 24 7.86 -25.16 -4.15
CA PRO A 24 8.60 -24.15 -3.38
C PRO A 24 7.67 -23.01 -2.92
N CYS A 25 7.83 -22.57 -1.69
CA CYS A 25 6.97 -21.55 -1.12
C CYS A 25 7.28 -20.16 -1.74
N PRO A 26 6.28 -19.39 -2.20
CA PRO A 26 6.47 -18.10 -2.86
C PRO A 26 7.18 -17.02 -2.02
N CYS A 27 7.16 -17.11 -0.68
CA CYS A 27 7.85 -16.14 0.18
C CYS A 27 9.39 -16.15 0.09
N GLY A 28 9.97 -17.08 -0.68
CA GLY A 28 11.43 -17.22 -0.81
C GLY A 28 12.09 -17.98 0.35
N SER A 29 11.30 -18.66 1.20
CA SER A 29 11.85 -19.42 2.33
C SER A 29 12.68 -20.66 1.97
N GLY A 30 12.64 -21.11 0.70
CA GLY A 30 13.23 -22.38 0.28
C GLY A 30 12.52 -23.64 0.79
N LYS A 31 11.52 -23.49 1.68
CA LYS A 31 10.65 -24.60 2.14
C LYS A 31 9.51 -24.83 1.13
N LYS A 32 8.88 -26.00 1.19
CA LYS A 32 7.65 -26.27 0.42
C LYS A 32 6.47 -25.48 1.00
N TYR A 33 5.51 -25.07 0.15
CA TYR A 33 4.38 -24.22 0.53
C TYR A 33 3.62 -24.73 1.77
N LYS A 34 3.32 -26.03 1.83
CA LYS A 34 2.64 -26.70 2.96
C LYS A 34 3.33 -26.51 4.31
N PHE A 35 4.65 -26.31 4.33
CA PHE A 35 5.46 -26.20 5.55
C PHE A 35 5.92 -24.76 5.82
N CYS A 36 5.35 -23.77 5.11
CA CYS A 36 5.68 -22.37 5.28
C CYS A 36 4.42 -21.48 5.29
N CYS A 37 4.10 -20.76 4.22
CA CYS A 37 2.96 -19.83 4.21
C CYS A 37 1.61 -20.51 4.49
N TYR A 38 1.43 -21.77 4.10
CA TYR A 38 0.23 -22.52 4.48
C TYR A 38 0.11 -22.70 6.01
N GLN A 39 1.23 -22.96 6.71
CA GLN A 39 1.23 -23.04 8.18
C GLN A 39 0.96 -21.67 8.81
N LYS A 40 1.56 -20.59 8.28
CA LYS A 40 1.28 -19.22 8.73
C LYS A 40 -0.22 -18.89 8.64
N ARG A 41 -0.88 -19.33 7.56
CA ARG A 41 -2.33 -19.18 7.38
C ARG A 41 -3.12 -19.99 8.42
N LEU A 42 -2.77 -21.26 8.64
CA LEU A 42 -3.42 -22.09 9.67
C LEU A 42 -3.20 -21.54 11.09
N GLU A 43 -2.02 -21.00 11.39
CA GLU A 43 -1.72 -20.32 12.66
C GLU A 43 -2.69 -19.15 12.89
N ARG A 44 -2.86 -18.31 11.88
CA ARG A 44 -3.79 -17.18 11.90
C ARG A 44 -5.24 -17.63 12.07
N GLU A 45 -5.68 -18.65 11.34
CA GLU A 45 -7.04 -19.20 11.43
C GLU A 45 -7.31 -19.89 12.78
N ALA A 46 -6.31 -20.56 13.35
CA ALA A 46 -6.39 -21.26 14.62
C ALA A 46 -6.36 -20.30 15.83
N ALA A 47 -5.78 -19.10 15.67
CA ALA A 47 -5.87 -18.03 16.66
C ALA A 47 -7.33 -17.53 16.76
N LYS A 48 -8.12 -18.22 17.58
CA LYS A 48 -9.55 -17.91 17.79
C LYS A 48 -9.72 -16.58 18.53
N GLY A 49 -10.30 -15.59 17.86
CA GLY A 49 -10.80 -14.35 18.44
C GLY A 49 -9.86 -13.14 18.25
N PRO A 50 -10.38 -11.91 18.19
CA PRO A 50 -9.54 -10.72 18.12
C PRO A 50 -8.70 -10.57 19.40
N SER A 51 -7.37 -10.56 19.23
CA SER A 51 -6.37 -10.33 20.29
C SER A 51 -6.52 -9.00 21.04
N PHE A 52 -7.37 -8.08 20.55
CA PHE A 52 -7.72 -6.87 21.29
C PHE A 52 -8.26 -7.17 22.70
N PHE A 53 -8.79 -8.37 22.91
CA PHE A 53 -9.36 -8.81 24.17
C PHE A 53 -8.31 -9.59 24.98
N LEU A 54 -7.67 -8.91 25.93
CA LEU A 54 -6.82 -9.58 26.91
C LEU A 54 -7.71 -10.37 27.88
N PRO A 55 -7.38 -11.64 28.18
CA PRO A 55 -8.07 -12.37 29.24
C PRO A 55 -7.82 -11.62 30.55
N ALA A 56 -8.89 -11.34 31.30
CA ALA A 56 -8.77 -10.62 32.56
C ALA A 56 -7.84 -11.38 33.51
N SER A 57 -6.77 -10.72 33.96
CA SER A 57 -5.96 -11.25 35.05
C SER A 57 -6.81 -11.30 36.33
N PRO A 58 -6.79 -12.42 37.08
CA PRO A 58 -7.45 -12.50 38.38
C PRO A 58 -6.92 -11.48 39.39
N ASP A 59 -5.77 -10.87 39.11
CA ASP A 59 -5.06 -9.90 39.93
C ASP A 59 -5.38 -8.43 39.60
N ASN A 60 -6.44 -8.14 38.81
CA ASN A 60 -6.95 -6.76 38.66
C ASN A 60 -7.59 -6.30 39.98
N ARG A 61 -6.71 -5.96 40.93
CA ARG A 61 -7.01 -5.35 42.20
C ARG A 61 -7.47 -3.93 41.93
N ASP A 62 -8.79 -3.72 41.92
CA ASP A 62 -9.36 -2.37 42.10
C ASP A 62 -9.14 -1.87 43.55
N GLU A 63 -7.99 -2.19 44.17
CA GLU A 63 -7.77 -2.08 45.64
C GLU A 63 -7.19 -0.74 46.08
N ASP A 64 -6.79 0.15 45.18
CA ASP A 64 -6.21 1.44 45.55
C ASP A 64 -7.18 2.61 45.33
N ILE A 65 -8.44 2.48 45.76
CA ILE A 65 -9.35 3.63 45.87
C ILE A 65 -9.27 4.17 47.30
N PRO A 66 -8.74 5.39 47.52
CA PRO A 66 -8.66 6.02 48.83
C PRO A 66 -10.03 6.08 49.51
N GLU A 67 -10.04 5.83 50.83
CA GLU A 67 -11.25 5.95 51.64
C GLU A 67 -11.87 7.35 51.49
N GLY A 68 -13.16 7.41 51.16
CA GLY A 68 -13.94 8.66 51.11
C GLY A 68 -14.28 9.20 49.71
N VAL A 69 -13.81 8.58 48.62
CA VAL A 69 -14.28 8.91 47.26
C VAL A 69 -15.66 8.27 47.03
N PRO A 70 -16.71 9.01 46.62
CA PRO A 70 -18.00 8.41 46.27
C PRO A 70 -17.86 7.63 44.97
N VAL A 71 -17.65 6.32 45.06
CA VAL A 71 -17.29 5.48 43.90
C VAL A 71 -18.50 4.95 43.11
N GLY A 72 -19.73 5.31 43.50
CA GLY A 72 -20.95 4.72 42.95
C GLY A 72 -21.21 3.30 43.49
N ASP A 73 -22.02 2.50 42.77
CA ASP A 73 -22.30 1.10 43.11
C ASP A 73 -21.22 0.18 42.53
N MET A 74 -20.14 0.01 43.29
CA MET A 74 -18.99 -0.82 42.92
C MET A 74 -19.34 -2.30 42.75
N ALA A 75 -20.31 -2.81 43.52
CA ALA A 75 -20.71 -4.21 43.46
C ALA A 75 -21.45 -4.48 42.15
N GLU A 76 -22.39 -3.61 41.78
CA GLU A 76 -23.08 -3.70 40.50
C GLU A 76 -22.14 -3.43 39.33
N GLY A 77 -21.26 -2.42 39.45
CA GLY A 77 -20.22 -2.11 38.47
C GLY A 77 -19.35 -3.32 38.14
N ARG A 78 -18.81 -4.00 39.17
CA ARG A 78 -18.01 -5.23 39.01
C ARG A 78 -18.82 -6.36 38.38
N ARG A 79 -20.04 -6.62 38.87
CA ARG A 79 -20.91 -7.69 38.33
C ARG A 79 -21.19 -7.50 36.83
N LEU A 80 -21.46 -6.27 36.42
CA LEU A 80 -21.69 -5.91 35.02
C LEU A 80 -20.41 -6.06 34.20
N CYS A 81 -19.27 -5.62 34.72
CA CYS A 81 -17.96 -5.77 34.08
C CYS A 81 -17.62 -7.25 33.84
N ASP A 82 -17.76 -8.12 34.85
CA ASP A 82 -17.49 -9.55 34.75
C ASP A 82 -18.42 -10.25 33.75
N ARG A 83 -19.67 -9.80 33.63
CA ARG A 83 -20.60 -10.30 32.61
C ARG A 83 -20.19 -9.82 31.22
N GLY A 84 -19.75 -8.57 31.08
CA GLY A 84 -19.18 -8.02 29.85
C GLY A 84 -17.95 -8.80 29.38
N LEU A 85 -17.01 -9.06 30.28
CA LEU A 85 -15.79 -9.84 30.02
C LEU A 85 -16.11 -11.27 29.55
N ARG A 86 -17.12 -11.93 30.15
CA ARG A 86 -17.59 -13.24 29.68
C ARG A 86 -18.17 -13.20 28.26
N LEU A 87 -18.91 -12.14 27.92
CA LEU A 87 -19.41 -11.97 26.55
C LEU A 87 -18.27 -11.72 25.56
N MET A 88 -17.29 -10.88 25.91
CA MET A 88 -16.09 -10.65 25.10
C MET A 88 -15.31 -11.95 24.87
N ALA A 89 -15.05 -12.72 25.92
CA ALA A 89 -14.36 -14.01 25.83
C ALA A 89 -15.12 -15.03 24.96
N GLY A 90 -16.45 -14.93 24.92
CA GLY A 90 -17.30 -15.72 24.02
C GLY A 90 -17.45 -15.17 22.60
N GLY A 91 -16.76 -14.08 22.25
CA GLY A 91 -16.86 -13.42 20.94
C GLY A 91 -18.10 -12.53 20.74
N ASN A 92 -18.93 -12.36 21.77
CA ASN A 92 -20.17 -11.58 21.72
C ASN A 92 -19.90 -10.09 22.03
N VAL A 93 -18.97 -9.50 21.28
CA VAL A 93 -18.42 -8.15 21.54
C VAL A 93 -19.50 -7.08 21.56
N GLU A 94 -20.42 -7.07 20.58
CA GLU A 94 -21.53 -6.11 20.51
C GLU A 94 -22.45 -6.16 21.73
N GLN A 95 -22.70 -7.36 22.26
CA GLN A 95 -23.55 -7.54 23.45
C GLN A 95 -22.85 -7.11 24.74
N ALA A 96 -21.51 -7.04 24.75
CA ALA A 96 -20.74 -6.62 25.91
C ALA A 96 -20.77 -5.09 26.12
N ILE A 97 -20.86 -4.30 25.04
CA ILE A 97 -20.90 -2.83 25.10
C ILE A 97 -21.96 -2.25 26.04
N PRO A 98 -23.25 -2.64 25.98
CA PRO A 98 -24.24 -2.11 26.91
C PRO A 98 -23.90 -2.45 28.37
N LEU A 99 -23.27 -3.60 28.64
CA LEU A 99 -22.86 -3.97 30.00
C LEU A 99 -21.70 -3.10 30.49
N PHE A 100 -20.70 -2.81 29.66
CA PHE A 100 -19.62 -1.92 30.06
C PHE A 100 -20.05 -0.46 30.20
N ARG A 101 -21.01 0.00 29.38
CA ARG A 101 -21.64 1.33 29.57
C ARG A 101 -22.35 1.41 30.91
N GLN A 102 -23.14 0.38 31.26
CA GLN A 102 -23.82 0.32 32.56
C GLN A 102 -22.81 0.21 33.72
N SER A 103 -21.76 -0.59 33.56
CA SER A 103 -20.69 -0.74 34.56
C SER A 103 -19.96 0.58 34.80
N SER A 104 -19.59 1.30 33.74
CA SER A 104 -18.96 2.63 33.83
C SER A 104 -19.89 3.68 34.43
N ALA A 105 -21.21 3.56 34.23
CA ALA A 105 -22.18 4.45 34.88
C ALA A 105 -22.37 4.14 36.38
N ALA A 106 -22.32 2.86 36.75
CA ALA A 106 -22.44 2.40 38.12
C ALA A 106 -21.19 2.73 38.95
N ALA A 107 -19.99 2.64 38.34
CA ALA A 107 -18.70 2.92 38.96
C ALA A 107 -17.82 3.83 38.09
N PRO A 108 -18.11 5.16 38.02
CA PRO A 108 -17.52 6.08 37.05
C PRO A 108 -16.02 6.36 37.23
N PHE A 109 -15.45 6.02 38.37
CA PHE A 109 -14.02 6.22 38.67
C PHE A 109 -13.17 4.96 38.44
N VAL A 110 -13.78 3.83 38.06
CA VAL A 110 -13.10 2.58 37.74
C VAL A 110 -12.88 2.48 36.24
N TYR A 111 -11.62 2.57 35.80
CA TYR A 111 -11.29 2.56 34.37
C TYR A 111 -11.43 1.19 33.70
N THR A 112 -11.50 0.08 34.45
CA THR A 112 -11.54 -1.29 33.89
C THR A 112 -12.70 -1.48 32.91
N ALA A 113 -13.90 -0.99 33.25
CA ALA A 113 -15.05 -1.07 32.38
C ALA A 113 -14.92 -0.16 31.14
N ALA A 114 -14.38 1.05 31.31
CA ALA A 114 -14.19 1.99 30.23
C ALA A 114 -13.08 1.54 29.25
N ASN A 115 -11.99 0.96 29.75
CA ASN A 115 -10.92 0.36 28.94
C ASN A 115 -11.47 -0.75 28.04
N ASN A 116 -12.28 -1.66 28.61
CA ASN A 116 -12.91 -2.74 27.86
C ASN A 116 -14.00 -2.23 26.89
N LEU A 117 -14.79 -1.23 27.30
CA LEU A 117 -15.75 -0.56 26.43
C LEU A 117 -15.06 0.03 25.20
N ALA A 118 -13.99 0.79 25.40
CA ALA A 118 -13.24 1.42 24.31
C ALA A 118 -12.67 0.39 23.34
N ILE A 119 -12.14 -0.74 23.86
CA ILE A 119 -11.70 -1.86 23.02
C ILE A 119 -12.87 -2.47 22.22
N CYS A 120 -14.03 -2.72 22.85
CA CYS A 120 -15.18 -3.26 22.13
C CYS A 120 -15.68 -2.30 21.04
N LEU A 121 -15.70 -1.00 21.32
CA LEU A 121 -16.05 0.03 20.33
C LEU A 121 -15.05 0.04 19.16
N PHE A 122 -13.76 -0.04 19.45
CA PHE A 122 -12.70 -0.14 18.44
C PHE A 122 -12.86 -1.40 17.56
N ALA A 123 -13.00 -2.57 18.18
CA ALA A 123 -13.13 -3.86 17.49
C ALA A 123 -14.39 -3.96 16.60
N THR A 124 -15.41 -3.16 16.89
CA THR A 124 -16.69 -3.10 16.13
C THR A 124 -16.74 -1.92 15.15
N GLY A 125 -15.61 -1.25 14.92
CA GLY A 125 -15.50 -0.20 13.92
C GLY A 125 -16.01 1.18 14.35
N ARG A 126 -16.10 1.46 15.66
CA ARG A 126 -16.53 2.76 16.23
C ARG A 126 -15.35 3.53 16.83
N LEU A 127 -14.38 3.91 15.98
CA LEU A 127 -13.11 4.53 16.39
C LEU A 127 -13.31 5.81 17.22
N ASP A 128 -14.14 6.74 16.73
CA ASP A 128 -14.35 8.03 17.41
C ASP A 128 -15.03 7.88 18.77
N GLU A 129 -15.93 6.90 18.92
CA GLU A 129 -16.51 6.57 20.22
C GLU A 129 -15.48 5.93 21.14
N ALA A 130 -14.59 5.07 20.62
CA ALA A 130 -13.51 4.46 21.40
C ALA A 130 -12.54 5.52 21.95
N ILE A 131 -12.08 6.45 21.10
CA ILE A 131 -11.21 7.57 21.48
C ILE A 131 -11.89 8.43 22.55
N ARG A 132 -13.14 8.87 22.30
CA ARG A 132 -13.89 9.69 23.27
C ARG A 132 -14.08 8.98 24.61
N THR A 133 -14.52 7.73 24.59
CA THR A 133 -14.74 6.93 25.81
C THR A 133 -13.45 6.83 26.64
N GLN A 134 -12.32 6.55 25.98
CA GLN A 134 -11.05 6.39 26.67
C GLN A 134 -10.52 7.72 27.21
N ALA A 135 -10.63 8.81 26.45
CA ALA A 135 -10.22 10.15 26.87
C ALA A 135 -11.07 10.67 28.04
N GLU A 136 -12.39 10.46 28.00
CA GLU A 136 -13.29 10.80 29.11
C GLU A 136 -12.96 9.99 30.37
N SER A 137 -12.68 8.70 30.23
CA SER A 137 -12.26 7.85 31.34
C SER A 137 -10.95 8.32 31.96
N LEU A 138 -9.94 8.68 31.16
CA LEU A 138 -8.66 9.21 31.65
C LEU A 138 -8.83 10.55 32.36
N LYS A 139 -9.73 11.42 31.86
CA LYS A 139 -10.04 12.71 32.51
C LYS A 139 -10.77 12.53 33.84
N ALA A 140 -11.62 11.51 33.94
CA ALA A 140 -12.38 11.22 35.16
C ALA A 140 -11.59 10.40 36.18
N ALA A 141 -10.60 9.62 35.73
CA ALA A 141 -9.84 8.72 36.58
C ALA A 141 -9.00 9.51 37.61
N PRO A 142 -9.13 9.20 38.91
CA PRO A 142 -8.31 9.83 39.95
C PRO A 142 -6.87 9.28 40.01
N PHE A 143 -6.54 8.24 39.24
CA PHE A 143 -5.25 7.55 39.23
C PHE A 143 -4.73 7.34 37.80
N PRO A 144 -3.40 7.17 37.64
CA PRO A 144 -2.81 6.82 36.35
C PRO A 144 -3.40 5.53 35.79
N ASN A 145 -3.79 5.56 34.52
CA ASN A 145 -4.32 4.41 33.80
C ASN A 145 -3.44 4.10 32.58
N PRO A 146 -2.29 3.41 32.77
CA PRO A 146 -1.37 3.09 31.68
C PRO A 146 -2.02 2.27 30.57
N PHE A 147 -2.98 1.40 30.92
CA PHE A 147 -3.74 0.62 29.95
C PHE A 147 -4.58 1.53 29.03
N GLY A 148 -5.27 2.51 29.62
CA GLY A 148 -6.08 3.47 28.88
C GLY A 148 -5.26 4.40 27.99
N LEU A 149 -4.09 4.82 28.46
CA LEU A 149 -3.12 5.58 27.66
C LEU A 149 -2.60 4.74 26.48
N ALA A 150 -2.30 3.45 26.71
CA ALA A 150 -1.92 2.52 25.64
C ALA A 150 -3.07 2.29 24.62
N ASN A 151 -4.32 2.24 25.08
CA ASN A 151 -5.49 2.22 24.19
C ASN A 151 -5.54 3.47 23.31
N LEU A 152 -5.41 4.68 23.88
CA LEU A 152 -5.38 5.92 23.10
C LEU A 152 -4.23 5.93 22.10
N ALA A 153 -3.04 5.50 22.50
CA ALA A 153 -1.90 5.39 21.58
C ALA A 153 -2.24 4.53 20.36
N THR A 154 -2.86 3.36 20.58
CA THR A 154 -3.32 2.50 19.47
C THR A 154 -4.38 3.18 18.61
N PHE A 155 -5.40 3.79 19.23
CA PHE A 155 -6.52 4.37 18.50
C PHE A 155 -6.10 5.57 17.66
N TYR A 156 -5.24 6.44 18.20
CA TYR A 156 -4.70 7.58 17.45
C TYR A 156 -3.77 7.12 16.31
N MET A 157 -2.97 6.08 16.52
CA MET A 157 -2.13 5.50 15.45
C MET A 157 -3.00 4.99 14.30
N VAL A 158 -4.09 4.28 14.62
CA VAL A 158 -5.08 3.81 13.63
C VAL A 158 -5.87 4.97 13.04
N ASN A 159 -6.05 6.07 13.78
CA ASN A 159 -6.69 7.27 13.27
C ASN A 159 -5.81 8.08 12.29
N GLY A 160 -4.51 7.79 12.24
CA GLY A 160 -3.52 8.55 11.46
C GLY A 160 -2.92 9.74 12.21
N GLU A 161 -3.17 9.86 13.51
CA GLU A 161 -2.62 10.92 14.38
C GLU A 161 -1.37 10.39 15.11
N GLU A 162 -0.28 10.20 14.37
CA GLU A 162 0.94 9.55 14.87
C GLU A 162 1.61 10.31 16.04
N GLU A 163 1.59 11.64 16.01
CA GLU A 163 2.15 12.46 17.10
C GLU A 163 1.37 12.29 18.41
N ALA A 164 0.03 12.27 18.34
CA ALA A 164 -0.83 12.02 19.49
C ALA A 164 -0.65 10.58 20.00
N ALA A 165 -0.49 9.62 19.09
CA ALA A 165 -0.21 8.24 19.43
C ALA A 165 1.10 8.09 20.22
N GLN A 166 2.17 8.74 19.74
CA GLN A 166 3.46 8.78 20.42
C GLN A 166 3.36 9.45 21.79
N HIS A 167 2.66 10.59 21.88
CA HIS A 167 2.48 11.32 23.14
C HIS A 167 1.89 10.43 24.24
N HIS A 168 0.77 9.74 23.96
CA HIS A 168 0.13 8.87 24.95
C HIS A 168 0.95 7.61 25.27
N LEU A 169 1.73 7.09 24.31
CA LEU A 169 2.65 6.00 24.59
C LEU A 169 3.76 6.45 25.57
N GLU A 170 4.36 7.61 25.36
CA GLU A 170 5.37 8.14 26.29
C GLU A 170 4.78 8.36 27.69
N GLU A 171 3.57 8.91 27.77
CA GLU A 171 2.87 9.07 29.05
C GLU A 171 2.65 7.73 29.75
N ALA A 172 2.20 6.70 29.01
CA ALA A 172 2.00 5.35 29.55
C ALA A 172 3.30 4.74 30.11
N LEU A 173 4.44 4.97 29.45
CA LEU A 173 5.75 4.45 29.88
C LEU A 173 6.27 5.09 31.18
N THR A 174 5.74 6.25 31.58
CA THR A 174 6.09 6.88 32.86
C THR A 174 5.30 6.33 34.05
N CYS A 175 4.23 5.57 33.79
CA CYS A 175 3.34 5.06 34.82
C CYS A 175 3.89 3.78 35.46
N THR A 176 3.64 3.60 36.77
CA THR A 176 3.76 2.28 37.40
C THR A 176 2.69 1.35 36.83
N LEU A 177 3.08 0.14 36.44
CA LEU A 177 2.17 -0.84 35.87
C LEU A 177 1.44 -1.59 36.99
N PRO A 178 0.10 -1.50 37.07
CA PRO A 178 -0.66 -2.11 38.17
C PRO A 178 -0.93 -3.60 37.98
N SER A 179 -0.81 -4.13 36.74
CA SER A 179 -1.12 -5.52 36.44
C SER A 179 -0.37 -6.06 35.23
N ALA A 180 -0.35 -7.39 35.10
CA ALA A 180 0.11 -8.11 33.93
C ALA A 180 -0.59 -7.64 32.64
N ASP A 181 -1.89 -7.35 32.72
CA ASP A 181 -2.70 -6.88 31.59
C ASP A 181 -2.22 -5.51 31.09
N ALA A 182 -1.89 -4.60 32.01
CA ALA A 182 -1.30 -3.30 31.67
C ALA A 182 0.08 -3.45 31.04
N CYS A 183 0.94 -4.31 31.61
CA CYS A 183 2.25 -4.61 31.04
C CYS A 183 2.15 -5.19 29.63
N LEU A 184 1.27 -6.18 29.45
CA LEU A 184 1.01 -6.82 28.17
C LEU A 184 0.48 -5.82 27.14
N LYS A 185 -0.44 -4.94 27.55
CA LYS A 185 -0.98 -3.92 26.67
C LYS A 185 0.09 -2.94 26.20
N LEU A 186 0.98 -2.48 27.08
CA LEU A 186 2.11 -1.64 26.68
C LEU A 186 3.08 -2.38 25.75
N CYS A 187 3.37 -3.66 26.00
CA CYS A 187 4.18 -4.49 25.09
C CYS A 187 3.54 -4.58 23.70
N GLU A 188 2.22 -4.77 23.62
CA GLU A 188 1.47 -4.78 22.36
C GLU A 188 1.65 -3.43 21.62
N VAL A 189 1.46 -2.30 22.30
CA VAL A 189 1.60 -0.98 21.67
C VAL A 189 3.04 -0.72 21.24
N LEU A 190 4.03 -0.94 22.10
CA LEU A 190 5.45 -0.80 21.75
C LEU A 190 5.83 -1.64 20.53
N SER A 191 5.21 -2.82 20.35
CA SER A 191 5.45 -3.67 19.19
C SER A 191 4.98 -3.04 17.88
N ARG A 192 3.88 -2.26 17.91
CA ARG A 192 3.37 -1.51 16.75
C ARG A 192 4.37 -0.44 16.30
N PHE A 193 5.02 0.23 17.26
CA PHE A 193 6.08 1.21 17.01
C PHE A 193 7.46 0.56 16.76
N LYS A 194 7.54 -0.78 16.76
CA LYS A 194 8.80 -1.54 16.64
C LYS A 194 9.88 -1.12 17.67
N ARG A 195 9.46 -0.66 18.87
CA ARG A 195 10.34 -0.24 19.98
C ARG A 195 10.85 -1.44 20.79
N HIS A 196 11.59 -2.34 20.13
CA HIS A 196 11.96 -3.64 20.68
C HIS A 196 12.78 -3.56 21.97
N ARG A 197 13.73 -2.62 22.06
CA ARG A 197 14.56 -2.45 23.26
C ARG A 197 13.71 -2.10 24.48
N GLU A 198 12.73 -1.24 24.28
CA GLU A 198 11.88 -0.74 25.36
C GLU A 198 10.88 -1.77 25.84
N ILE A 199 10.45 -2.71 24.98
CA ILE A 199 9.72 -3.91 25.43
C ILE A 199 10.54 -4.68 26.46
N LEU A 200 11.83 -4.88 26.19
CA LEU A 200 12.71 -5.60 27.11
C LEU A 200 12.95 -4.79 28.39
N ASP A 201 13.25 -3.50 28.27
CA ASP A 201 13.55 -2.63 29.41
C ASP A 201 12.33 -2.43 30.33
N LEU A 202 11.11 -2.36 29.77
CA LEU A 202 9.85 -2.28 30.51
C LEU A 202 9.67 -3.52 31.39
N VAL A 203 9.85 -4.71 30.79
CA VAL A 203 9.61 -5.98 31.45
C VAL A 203 10.71 -6.33 32.45
N ASP A 204 11.98 -6.02 32.14
CA ASP A 204 13.11 -6.29 33.02
C ASP A 204 13.10 -5.44 34.30
N LYS A 205 12.38 -4.29 34.29
CA LYS A 205 12.15 -3.44 35.46
C LYS A 205 10.90 -3.84 36.27
N GLY A 206 10.02 -4.64 35.69
CA GLY A 206 8.75 -5.06 36.29
C GLY A 206 8.78 -6.50 36.80
N GLU A 207 7.61 -6.99 37.22
CA GLU A 207 7.46 -8.33 37.82
C GLU A 207 6.70 -9.31 36.90
N TYR A 208 6.19 -8.83 35.75
CA TYR A 208 5.28 -9.60 34.88
C TYR A 208 5.98 -10.39 33.76
N GLY A 209 7.31 -10.54 33.82
CA GLY A 209 8.07 -11.18 32.72
C GLY A 209 7.77 -12.66 32.49
N ASP A 210 7.24 -13.34 33.50
CA ASP A 210 6.87 -14.76 33.41
C ASP A 210 5.46 -14.98 32.83
N GLU A 211 4.66 -13.92 32.68
CA GLU A 211 3.33 -14.00 32.09
C GLU A 211 3.40 -14.43 30.62
N PRO A 212 2.64 -15.45 30.16
CA PRO A 212 2.77 -15.99 28.80
C PRO A 212 2.66 -14.93 27.70
N GLY A 213 1.71 -13.99 27.85
CA GLY A 213 1.56 -12.90 26.87
C GLY A 213 2.78 -12.00 26.83
N VAL A 214 3.30 -11.60 27.99
CA VAL A 214 4.49 -10.73 28.09
C VAL A 214 5.73 -11.45 27.55
N SER A 215 5.93 -12.73 27.93
CA SER A 215 7.01 -13.59 27.42
C SER A 215 6.98 -13.74 25.89
N PHE A 216 5.80 -13.72 25.25
CA PHE A 216 5.71 -13.75 23.80
C PHE A 216 6.35 -12.48 23.22
N PHE A 217 5.94 -11.30 23.70
CA PHE A 217 6.48 -10.04 23.21
C PHE A 217 7.97 -9.86 23.50
N THR A 218 8.46 -10.24 24.69
CA THR A 218 9.91 -10.16 24.98
C THR A 218 10.71 -11.16 24.14
N GLY A 219 10.16 -12.34 23.87
CA GLY A 219 10.78 -13.32 23.00
C GLY A 219 10.94 -12.85 21.56
N VAL A 220 9.89 -12.25 20.99
CA VAL A 220 9.93 -11.67 19.64
C VAL A 220 10.81 -10.41 19.60
N ALA A 221 10.80 -9.58 20.64
CA ALA A 221 11.70 -8.41 20.75
C ALA A 221 13.17 -8.81 20.82
N ALA A 222 13.49 -9.82 21.62
CA ALA A 222 14.83 -10.37 21.66
C ALA A 222 15.26 -10.94 20.29
N ALA A 223 14.36 -11.61 19.56
CA ALA A 223 14.64 -12.11 18.22
C ALA A 223 14.98 -10.98 17.23
N ASN A 224 14.21 -9.89 17.26
CA ASN A 224 14.44 -8.69 16.45
C ASN A 224 15.74 -7.95 16.80
N LEU A 225 16.17 -8.01 18.07
CA LEU A 225 17.44 -7.46 18.52
C LEU A 225 18.63 -8.42 18.35
N ASN A 226 18.41 -9.58 17.71
CA ASN A 226 19.40 -10.66 17.56
C ASN A 226 19.90 -11.27 18.89
N ASP A 227 19.18 -11.09 19.99
CA ASP A 227 19.41 -11.80 21.26
C ASP A 227 18.75 -13.18 21.24
N ARG A 228 19.37 -14.09 20.48
CA ARG A 228 18.88 -15.46 20.28
C ARG A 228 18.72 -16.26 21.60
N PRO A 229 19.64 -16.19 22.57
CA PRO A 229 19.46 -16.87 23.86
C PRO A 229 18.17 -16.45 24.58
N ARG A 230 17.90 -15.14 24.69
CA ARG A 230 16.68 -14.64 25.32
C ARG A 230 15.43 -14.99 24.52
N ALA A 231 15.48 -14.83 23.19
CA ALA A 231 14.36 -15.19 22.32
C ALA A 231 13.93 -16.66 22.52
N LEU A 232 14.91 -17.58 22.55
CA LEU A 232 14.66 -19.00 22.78
C LEU A 232 14.15 -19.30 24.19
N ARG A 233 14.58 -18.55 25.21
CA ARG A 233 14.13 -18.72 26.60
C ARG A 233 12.67 -18.28 26.75
N ASP A 234 12.36 -17.07 26.30
CA ASP A 234 11.06 -16.44 26.52
C ASP A 234 9.98 -17.11 25.66
N LEU A 235 10.24 -17.40 24.38
CA LEU A 235 9.27 -18.09 23.51
C LEU A 235 8.98 -19.55 23.95
N ARG A 236 9.87 -20.20 24.72
CA ARG A 236 9.60 -21.54 25.28
C ARG A 236 8.57 -21.54 26.40
N ARG A 237 8.31 -20.38 27.01
CA ARG A 237 7.34 -20.23 28.10
C ARG A 237 5.89 -20.20 27.61
N ILE A 238 5.69 -20.09 26.29
CA ILE A 238 4.36 -20.02 25.70
C ILE A 238 3.68 -21.39 25.78
N PRO A 239 2.56 -21.53 26.53
CA PRO A 239 1.88 -22.80 26.68
C PRO A 239 1.08 -23.16 25.43
N LEU A 240 0.85 -24.46 25.20
CA LEU A 240 0.12 -25.00 24.04
C LEU A 240 -1.28 -24.38 23.82
N GLY A 241 -1.96 -23.97 24.90
CA GLY A 241 -3.30 -23.38 24.84
C GLY A 241 -3.33 -21.88 24.58
N TYR A 242 -2.18 -21.20 24.52
CA TYR A 242 -2.13 -19.78 24.21
C TYR A 242 -2.40 -19.53 22.73
N TYR A 243 -3.16 -18.48 22.39
CA TYR A 243 -3.60 -18.27 21.00
C TYR A 243 -2.46 -18.04 20.00
N LYS A 244 -1.27 -17.59 20.46
CA LYS A 244 -0.04 -17.47 19.63
C LYS A 244 0.95 -18.63 19.82
N ALA A 245 0.55 -19.75 20.42
CA ALA A 245 1.44 -20.89 20.69
C ALA A 245 2.08 -21.46 19.42
N GLU A 246 1.33 -21.60 18.34
CA GLU A 246 1.86 -22.14 17.07
C GLU A 246 2.85 -21.18 16.41
N MET A 247 2.58 -19.86 16.44
CA MET A 247 3.53 -18.86 15.98
C MET A 247 4.83 -18.87 16.81
N ALA A 248 4.72 -18.94 18.14
CA ALA A 248 5.88 -19.04 19.03
C ALA A 248 6.71 -20.31 18.74
N ARG A 249 6.05 -21.46 18.51
CA ARG A 249 6.73 -22.71 18.13
C ARG A 249 7.48 -22.56 16.81
N ARG A 250 6.84 -22.00 15.78
CA ARG A 250 7.50 -21.77 14.49
C ARG A 250 8.72 -20.86 14.64
N TYR A 251 8.62 -19.78 15.43
CA TYR A 251 9.75 -18.92 15.71
C TYR A 251 10.88 -19.63 16.44
N LEU A 252 10.55 -20.46 17.44
CA LEU A 252 11.55 -21.30 18.11
C LEU A 252 12.29 -22.21 17.13
N ASP A 253 11.58 -22.82 16.18
CA ASP A 253 12.20 -23.73 15.22
C ASP A 253 13.09 -23.00 14.21
N LEU A 254 12.63 -21.87 13.66
CA LEU A 254 13.46 -21.00 12.81
C LEU A 254 14.69 -20.49 13.56
N LEU A 255 14.52 -20.04 14.80
CA LEU A 255 15.63 -19.60 15.64
C LEU A 255 16.61 -20.73 15.88
N LYS A 256 16.19 -21.97 16.16
CA LYS A 256 17.08 -23.14 16.32
C LYS A 256 17.84 -23.46 15.02
N GLU A 257 17.16 -23.37 13.88
CA GLU A 257 17.73 -23.57 12.53
C GLU A 257 18.66 -22.43 12.09
N LYS A 258 18.70 -21.31 12.83
CA LYS A 258 19.36 -20.05 12.42
C LYS A 258 18.80 -19.51 11.09
N ALA A 259 17.50 -19.73 10.87
CA ALA A 259 16.76 -19.25 9.71
C ALA A 259 16.12 -17.88 9.97
N SER A 260 15.77 -17.18 8.88
CA SER A 260 15.05 -15.91 8.90
C SER A 260 13.53 -16.13 9.03
N PRO A 261 12.76 -15.13 9.51
CA PRO A 261 11.29 -15.19 9.51
C PRO A 261 10.66 -15.11 8.10
N HIS A 262 11.44 -14.79 7.07
CA HIS A 262 10.99 -14.65 5.67
C HIS A 262 9.80 -13.70 5.53
N THR A 263 10.04 -12.45 5.92
CA THR A 263 9.10 -11.32 5.89
C THR A 263 9.66 -10.19 5.03
N VAL A 264 8.80 -9.24 4.64
CA VAL A 264 9.19 -8.12 3.76
C VAL A 264 10.38 -7.34 4.33
N ARG A 265 10.37 -7.06 5.64
CA ARG A 265 11.44 -6.32 6.34
C ARG A 265 12.51 -7.20 6.96
N GLY A 266 12.32 -8.52 6.94
CA GLY A 266 13.20 -9.48 7.60
C GLY A 266 13.11 -9.49 9.13
N ASP A 267 12.22 -8.69 9.72
CA ASP A 267 11.90 -8.68 11.15
C ASP A 267 10.94 -9.82 11.52
N TRP A 268 10.86 -10.12 12.82
CA TRP A 268 9.95 -11.10 13.39
C TRP A 268 8.63 -10.40 13.76
N PRO A 269 7.51 -10.69 13.07
CA PRO A 269 6.23 -10.06 13.34
C PRO A 269 5.71 -10.37 14.75
N TYR A 270 5.01 -9.41 15.34
CA TYR A 270 4.31 -9.61 16.62
C TYR A 270 2.84 -9.89 16.45
N LEU A 271 2.24 -9.26 15.44
CA LEU A 271 0.81 -9.07 15.27
C LEU A 271 0.36 -9.66 13.94
N PHE A 272 -0.79 -10.33 13.95
CA PHE A 272 -1.53 -10.68 12.74
C PHE A 272 -2.23 -9.45 12.15
N SER A 273 -2.59 -9.52 10.86
CA SER A 273 -3.29 -8.49 10.10
C SER A 273 -4.54 -7.97 10.84
N TYR A 274 -5.36 -8.87 11.39
CA TYR A 274 -6.55 -8.49 12.15
C TYR A 274 -6.25 -7.83 13.51
N GLU A 275 -5.04 -8.00 14.05
CA GLU A 275 -4.60 -7.29 15.26
C GLU A 275 -4.08 -5.90 14.92
N ILE A 276 -3.53 -5.69 13.71
CA ILE A 276 -3.12 -4.37 13.25
C ILE A 276 -4.34 -3.43 13.20
N CYS A 277 -5.39 -3.87 12.50
CA CYS A 277 -6.62 -3.11 12.34
C CYS A 277 -7.82 -4.04 12.10
N PRO A 278 -8.98 -3.82 12.75
CA PRO A 278 -10.21 -4.55 12.43
C PRO A 278 -10.65 -4.27 10.99
N VAL A 279 -11.06 -5.31 10.26
CA VAL A 279 -11.52 -5.19 8.86
C VAL A 279 -12.74 -4.28 8.76
N ASP A 280 -13.69 -4.39 9.68
CA ASP A 280 -14.87 -3.51 9.76
C ASP A 280 -14.51 -2.03 9.83
N LEU A 281 -13.39 -1.70 10.49
CA LEU A 281 -12.91 -0.33 10.63
C LEU A 281 -12.41 0.18 9.27
N ILE A 282 -11.63 -0.64 8.55
CA ILE A 282 -11.12 -0.31 7.22
C ILE A 282 -12.28 -0.13 6.24
N GLN A 283 -13.24 -1.06 6.23
CA GLN A 283 -14.42 -1.00 5.36
C GLN A 283 -15.26 0.26 5.60
N LYS A 284 -15.56 0.58 6.86
CA LYS A 284 -16.33 1.76 7.22
C LYS A 284 -15.56 3.05 6.93
N GLY A 285 -14.26 3.06 7.23
CA GLY A 285 -13.36 4.18 7.01
C GLY A 285 -13.29 4.57 5.53
N ILE A 286 -12.96 3.60 4.67
CA ILE A 286 -12.93 3.79 3.22
C ILE A 286 -14.30 4.20 2.68
N GLY A 287 -15.38 3.62 3.21
CA GLY A 287 -16.74 3.99 2.82
C GLY A 287 -17.16 5.42 3.19
N HIS A 288 -16.52 6.05 4.19
CA HIS A 288 -16.86 7.39 4.67
C HIS A 288 -15.91 8.48 4.14
N ASP A 289 -14.60 8.25 4.24
CA ASP A 289 -13.53 9.14 3.78
C ASP A 289 -12.38 8.31 3.22
N GLU A 290 -12.53 7.92 1.96
CA GLU A 290 -11.56 7.07 1.25
C GLU A 290 -10.16 7.71 1.21
N THR A 291 -10.06 8.97 0.81
CA THR A 291 -8.75 9.64 0.67
C THR A 291 -8.07 9.84 2.01
N GLY A 292 -8.80 10.27 3.04
CA GLY A 292 -8.25 10.39 4.38
C GLY A 292 -7.83 9.05 4.95
N TRP A 293 -8.62 8.00 4.75
CA TRP A 293 -8.31 6.65 5.24
C TRP A 293 -7.06 6.04 4.57
N LEU A 294 -6.97 6.12 3.25
CA LEU A 294 -5.82 5.62 2.47
C LEU A 294 -4.52 6.39 2.73
N SER A 295 -4.61 7.57 3.36
CA SER A 295 -3.44 8.35 3.77
C SER A 295 -2.88 7.93 5.13
N ARG A 296 -3.53 7.00 5.85
CA ARG A 296 -3.10 6.57 7.19
C ARG A 296 -2.04 5.48 7.12
N ARG A 297 -1.03 5.58 7.98
CA ARG A 297 0.04 4.60 8.13
C ARG A 297 -0.46 3.17 8.37
N VAL A 298 -1.54 3.01 9.14
CA VAL A 298 -2.13 1.71 9.46
C VAL A 298 -2.51 0.88 8.23
N VAL A 299 -2.86 1.51 7.10
CA VAL A 299 -3.18 0.81 5.86
C VAL A 299 -1.95 0.09 5.33
N VAL A 300 -0.78 0.75 5.36
CA VAL A 300 0.50 0.17 4.93
C VAL A 300 0.92 -0.96 5.86
N ASP A 301 0.80 -0.77 7.18
CA ASP A 301 1.16 -1.80 8.17
C ASP A 301 0.25 -3.04 8.04
N PHE A 302 -1.03 -2.84 7.71
CA PHE A 302 -1.97 -3.93 7.46
C PHE A 302 -1.65 -4.69 6.16
N CYS A 303 -1.30 -4.00 5.06
CA CYS A 303 -0.79 -4.62 3.84
C CYS A 303 0.49 -5.44 4.11
N GLU A 304 1.45 -4.88 4.84
CA GLU A 304 2.69 -5.58 5.24
C GLU A 304 2.38 -6.86 6.02
N ALA A 305 1.42 -6.81 6.96
CA ALA A 305 1.01 -7.97 7.74
C ALA A 305 0.40 -9.08 6.86
N ILE A 306 -0.50 -8.73 5.92
CA ILE A 306 -1.10 -9.71 5.00
C ILE A 306 -0.01 -10.38 4.13
N LEU A 307 0.89 -9.58 3.56
CA LEU A 307 2.02 -10.12 2.79
C LEU A 307 2.83 -11.12 3.63
N ASN A 308 3.16 -10.75 4.87
CA ASN A 308 3.96 -11.60 5.76
C ASN A 308 3.25 -12.90 6.20
N GLU A 309 1.91 -12.88 6.26
CA GLU A 309 1.07 -14.04 6.54
C GLU A 309 0.97 -14.98 5.33
N SER A 310 0.83 -14.43 4.13
CA SER A 310 0.74 -15.19 2.88
C SER A 310 1.39 -14.43 1.72
N ALA A 311 2.60 -14.84 1.34
CA ALA A 311 3.24 -14.36 0.12
C ALA A 311 2.72 -15.07 -1.15
N ALA A 312 1.77 -15.99 -0.98
CA ALA A 312 1.20 -16.82 -2.04
C ALA A 312 0.04 -16.16 -2.78
N GLU A 313 -0.62 -15.20 -2.12
CA GLU A 313 -1.73 -14.42 -2.65
C GLU A 313 -1.43 -12.92 -2.39
N PRO A 314 -0.29 -12.40 -2.87
CA PRO A 314 0.11 -11.02 -2.57
C PRO A 314 -0.80 -9.99 -3.23
N GLU A 315 -1.55 -10.36 -4.26
CA GLU A 315 -2.35 -9.48 -5.11
C GLU A 315 -3.33 -8.67 -4.27
N ASN A 316 -4.01 -9.30 -3.30
CA ASN A 316 -5.00 -8.63 -2.46
C ASN A 316 -4.37 -7.55 -1.56
N ALA A 317 -3.21 -7.84 -0.98
CA ALA A 317 -2.48 -6.86 -0.17
C ALA A 317 -1.85 -5.77 -1.03
N PHE A 318 -1.36 -6.13 -2.21
CA PHE A 318 -0.68 -5.24 -3.14
C PHE A 318 -1.67 -4.26 -3.80
N ARG A 319 -2.87 -4.71 -4.18
CA ARG A 319 -3.95 -3.84 -4.68
C ARG A 319 -4.32 -2.74 -3.67
N MET A 320 -4.40 -3.05 -2.38
CA MET A 320 -4.61 -1.99 -1.38
C MET A 320 -3.36 -1.11 -1.19
N LEU A 321 -2.15 -1.67 -1.30
CA LEU A 321 -0.91 -0.92 -1.17
C LEU A 321 -0.71 0.13 -2.28
N ILE A 322 -1.09 -0.18 -3.53
CA ILE A 322 -1.01 0.79 -4.64
C ILE A 322 -1.94 2.00 -4.42
N HIS A 323 -3.08 1.81 -3.74
CA HIS A 323 -3.96 2.92 -3.37
C HIS A 323 -3.52 3.68 -2.12
N ALA A 324 -2.57 3.14 -1.34
CA ALA A 324 -2.08 3.79 -0.12
C ALA A 324 -1.27 5.06 -0.46
N LYS A 325 -1.70 6.18 0.12
CA LYS A 325 -1.13 7.52 -0.09
C LYS A 325 -0.09 7.91 0.96
N HIS A 326 0.05 7.11 2.02
CA HIS A 326 1.04 7.36 3.06
C HIS A 326 2.48 7.15 2.53
N PRO A 327 3.48 8.00 2.86
CA PRO A 327 4.86 7.87 2.36
C PRO A 327 5.52 6.51 2.63
N GLU A 328 5.12 5.83 3.71
CA GLU A 328 5.62 4.47 3.98
C GLU A 328 5.27 3.47 2.88
N ALA A 329 4.21 3.68 2.09
CA ALA A 329 3.88 2.79 0.98
C ALA A 329 5.05 2.71 0.00
N VAL A 330 5.65 3.86 -0.36
CA VAL A 330 6.85 3.94 -1.19
C VAL A 330 8.03 3.20 -0.54
N ALA A 331 8.23 3.38 0.77
CA ALA A 331 9.29 2.68 1.49
C ALA A 331 9.10 1.15 1.47
N LEU A 332 7.88 0.66 1.65
CA LEU A 332 7.54 -0.76 1.60
C LEU A 332 7.72 -1.34 0.19
N LEU A 333 7.31 -0.62 -0.86
CA LEU A 333 7.53 -1.00 -2.25
C LEU A 333 9.03 -1.14 -2.55
N TRP A 334 9.85 -0.19 -2.11
CA TRP A 334 11.30 -0.28 -2.26
C TRP A 334 11.93 -1.48 -1.54
N LEU A 335 11.42 -1.84 -0.36
CA LEU A 335 11.84 -3.04 0.36
C LEU A 335 11.50 -4.31 -0.40
N ILE A 336 10.32 -4.37 -1.02
CA ILE A 336 9.92 -5.49 -1.89
C ILE A 336 10.88 -5.57 -3.08
N VAL A 337 11.06 -4.49 -3.84
CA VAL A 337 11.91 -4.44 -5.04
C VAL A 337 13.36 -4.85 -4.75
N LYS A 338 13.94 -4.34 -3.65
CA LYS A 338 15.34 -4.63 -3.27
C LYS A 338 15.47 -5.95 -2.51
N GLY A 339 14.39 -6.49 -1.97
CA GLY A 339 14.36 -7.68 -1.13
C GLY A 339 14.43 -8.98 -1.92
N THR A 340 14.33 -10.09 -1.19
CA THR A 340 14.16 -11.45 -1.73
C THR A 340 12.81 -12.04 -1.34
N PHE A 341 11.93 -11.21 -0.77
CA PHE A 341 10.62 -11.62 -0.32
C PHE A 341 9.67 -11.74 -1.51
N GLY A 342 8.91 -12.82 -1.55
CA GLY A 342 7.85 -13.00 -2.55
C GLY A 342 8.35 -13.39 -3.96
N PRO A 343 7.40 -13.65 -4.86
CA PRO A 343 7.68 -14.04 -6.25
C PRO A 343 8.29 -12.90 -7.08
N ASP A 344 8.78 -13.24 -8.27
CA ASP A 344 9.28 -12.24 -9.23
C ASP A 344 8.20 -11.24 -9.67
N SER A 345 6.95 -11.70 -9.84
CA SER A 345 5.80 -10.87 -10.21
C SER A 345 5.59 -9.71 -9.24
N LEU A 346 5.52 -10.00 -7.94
CA LEU A 346 5.33 -8.99 -6.89
C LEU A 346 6.39 -7.88 -6.94
N ARG A 347 7.65 -8.24 -7.26
CA ARG A 347 8.73 -7.26 -7.41
C ARG A 347 8.61 -6.42 -8.68
N MET A 348 8.16 -7.02 -9.77
CA MET A 348 7.94 -6.28 -11.02
C MET A 348 6.75 -5.32 -10.88
N GLU A 349 5.67 -5.75 -10.24
CA GLU A 349 4.51 -4.90 -9.92
C GLU A 349 4.92 -3.76 -8.99
N ALA A 350 5.70 -4.03 -7.93
CA ALA A 350 6.22 -3.00 -7.04
C ALA A 350 7.13 -2.00 -7.78
N LEU A 351 7.92 -2.45 -8.74
CA LEU A 351 8.77 -1.59 -9.55
C LEU A 351 7.94 -0.69 -10.47
N GLN A 352 6.89 -1.23 -11.10
CA GLN A 352 5.97 -0.47 -11.95
C GLN A 352 5.21 0.60 -11.14
N GLU A 353 4.79 0.26 -9.92
CA GLU A 353 4.14 1.23 -9.03
C GLU A 353 5.10 2.37 -8.62
N LEU A 354 6.36 2.04 -8.31
CA LEU A 354 7.38 3.06 -8.03
C LEU A 354 7.63 3.98 -9.23
N ASP A 355 7.62 3.43 -10.46
CA ASP A 355 7.69 4.25 -11.68
C ASP A 355 6.50 5.21 -11.79
N THR A 356 5.29 4.70 -11.57
CA THR A 356 4.05 5.48 -11.64
C THR A 356 4.05 6.63 -10.64
N ARG A 357 4.67 6.43 -9.47
CA ARG A 357 4.87 7.47 -8.44
C ARG A 357 6.04 8.42 -8.72
N GLY A 358 6.79 8.21 -9.80
CA GLY A 358 7.95 9.03 -10.16
C GLY A 358 9.18 8.79 -9.28
N GLU A 359 9.25 7.64 -8.60
CA GLU A 359 10.36 7.26 -7.71
C GLU A 359 11.56 6.67 -8.47
N LEU A 360 11.40 6.41 -9.77
CA LEU A 360 12.46 5.86 -10.64
C LEU A 360 12.99 6.90 -11.62
N GLY A 361 14.31 6.92 -11.79
CA GLY A 361 15.00 7.74 -12.78
C GLY A 361 15.48 6.94 -14.00
N PRO A 362 15.43 7.48 -15.22
CA PRO A 362 16.05 6.86 -16.39
C PRO A 362 17.53 6.54 -16.16
N GLY A 363 17.95 5.34 -16.56
CA GLY A 363 19.32 4.86 -16.39
C GLY A 363 19.68 4.51 -14.95
N GLN A 364 18.75 4.59 -13.99
CA GLN A 364 18.99 4.17 -12.61
C GLN A 364 19.36 2.68 -12.58
N GLU A 365 20.51 2.37 -12.00
CA GLU A 365 20.91 0.99 -11.79
C GLU A 365 20.15 0.38 -10.63
N LEU A 366 19.45 -0.71 -10.91
CA LEU A 366 18.69 -1.48 -9.94
C LEU A 366 19.35 -2.84 -9.74
N ASN A 367 19.54 -3.24 -8.49
CA ASN A 367 20.01 -4.57 -8.14
C ASN A 367 18.83 -5.45 -7.71
N LEU A 368 18.20 -6.09 -8.71
CA LEU A 368 16.98 -6.87 -8.54
C LEU A 368 17.32 -8.34 -8.28
N PHE A 369 16.56 -8.99 -7.41
CA PHE A 369 16.66 -10.43 -7.22
C PHE A 369 15.68 -11.13 -8.16
N LEU A 370 16.10 -11.67 -9.30
CA LEU A 370 15.20 -12.28 -10.30
C LEU A 370 15.65 -13.72 -10.59
N ASN A 371 14.69 -14.64 -10.70
CA ASN A 371 14.93 -16.06 -10.97
C ASN A 371 15.96 -16.69 -10.00
N GLY A 372 15.96 -16.26 -8.73
CA GLY A 372 16.87 -16.78 -7.71
C GLY A 372 18.26 -16.13 -7.67
N GLU A 373 18.53 -15.13 -8.52
CA GLU A 373 19.85 -14.50 -8.65
C GLU A 373 19.76 -12.97 -8.58
N ARG A 374 20.82 -12.33 -8.07
CA ARG A 374 20.95 -10.86 -8.11
C ARG A 374 21.41 -10.42 -9.50
N ARG A 375 20.63 -9.53 -10.12
CA ARG A 375 20.88 -8.98 -11.47
C ARG A 375 20.91 -7.46 -11.41
N HIS A 376 21.94 -6.89 -12.04
CA HIS A 376 22.02 -5.46 -12.28
C HIS A 376 21.22 -5.12 -13.54
N VAL A 377 20.18 -4.32 -13.38
CA VAL A 377 19.29 -3.90 -14.46
C VAL A 377 19.28 -2.38 -14.48
N ALA A 378 19.63 -1.78 -15.62
CA ALA A 378 19.43 -0.35 -15.83
C ALA A 378 17.94 -0.12 -16.12
N TYR A 379 17.30 0.70 -15.29
CA TYR A 379 15.92 1.10 -15.51
C TYR A 379 15.83 1.94 -16.78
N LYS A 380 15.06 1.46 -17.77
CA LYS A 380 14.92 2.09 -19.09
C LYS A 380 13.70 3.02 -19.20
N GLY A 381 13.10 3.42 -18.09
CA GLY A 381 11.96 4.33 -18.12
C GLY A 381 12.30 5.67 -18.76
N THR A 382 11.26 6.37 -19.22
CA THR A 382 11.37 7.69 -19.84
C THR A 382 10.98 8.77 -18.84
N ARG A 383 11.87 9.72 -18.55
CA ARG A 383 11.53 10.90 -17.74
C ARG A 383 10.61 11.82 -18.52
N LEU A 384 9.48 12.20 -17.93
CA LEU A 384 8.58 13.18 -18.52
C LEU A 384 8.94 14.59 -18.06
N ASN A 385 9.17 15.49 -19.01
CA ASN A 385 9.55 16.88 -18.74
C ASN A 385 8.66 17.84 -19.56
N PRO A 386 7.74 18.60 -18.92
CA PRO A 386 6.91 19.59 -19.60
C PRO A 386 7.69 20.70 -20.32
N GLU A 387 8.92 20.97 -19.91
CA GLU A 387 9.82 21.95 -20.54
C GLU A 387 10.70 21.33 -21.63
N PHE A 388 10.48 20.05 -21.97
CA PHE A 388 11.24 19.36 -23.00
C PHE A 388 11.07 20.02 -24.36
N ARG A 389 12.19 20.29 -25.04
CA ARG A 389 12.20 20.94 -26.35
C ARG A 389 12.68 19.97 -27.41
N PHE A 390 11.86 19.83 -28.45
CA PHE A 390 12.24 19.08 -29.64
C PHE A 390 13.08 19.94 -30.58
N GLY A 391 14.24 19.42 -30.96
CA GLY A 391 15.17 20.10 -31.87
C GLY A 391 15.92 21.29 -31.25
N LYS A 392 16.77 21.91 -32.08
CA LYS A 392 17.56 23.09 -31.72
C LYS A 392 16.70 24.36 -31.61
N TYR A 393 17.25 25.40 -30.99
CA TYR A 393 16.64 26.73 -31.01
C TYR A 393 16.58 27.28 -32.43
N LEU A 394 15.37 27.67 -32.85
CA LEU A 394 15.20 28.43 -34.09
C LEU A 394 15.63 29.89 -33.88
N PRO A 395 16.19 30.54 -34.93
CA PRO A 395 16.31 32.00 -34.96
C PRO A 395 14.97 32.67 -34.65
N GLU A 396 14.98 33.78 -33.90
CA GLU A 396 13.76 34.42 -33.38
C GLU A 396 12.67 34.65 -34.43
N LYS A 397 13.07 35.05 -35.65
CA LYS A 397 12.17 35.25 -36.78
C LYS A 397 11.48 33.95 -37.22
N LEU A 398 12.22 32.85 -37.31
CA LEU A 398 11.70 31.54 -37.67
C LEU A 398 10.86 30.95 -36.54
N GLN A 399 11.29 31.12 -35.28
CA GLN A 399 10.52 30.72 -34.10
C GLN A 399 9.13 31.37 -34.10
N LYS A 400 9.05 32.69 -34.31
CA LYS A 400 7.77 33.42 -34.44
C LYS A 400 6.91 32.91 -35.59
N CYS A 401 7.52 32.51 -36.71
CA CYS A 401 6.80 31.93 -37.85
C CYS A 401 6.26 30.54 -37.52
N TYR A 402 7.07 29.71 -36.87
CA TYR A 402 6.69 28.37 -36.43
C TYR A 402 5.51 28.42 -35.46
N GLU A 403 5.60 29.22 -34.40
CA GLU A 403 4.53 29.39 -33.41
C GLU A 403 3.23 29.91 -34.04
N LYS A 404 3.32 30.82 -35.01
CA LYS A 404 2.15 31.32 -35.74
C LYS A 404 1.50 30.23 -36.59
N ALA A 405 2.30 29.37 -37.24
CA ALA A 405 1.80 28.24 -38.03
C ALA A 405 1.12 27.19 -37.13
N VAL A 406 1.73 26.88 -35.98
CA VAL A 406 1.15 25.99 -34.97
C VAL A 406 -0.20 26.53 -34.49
N ARG A 407 -0.27 27.80 -34.04
CA ARG A 407 -1.54 28.44 -33.64
C ARG A 407 -2.58 28.47 -34.76
N ALA A 408 -2.16 28.57 -36.02
CA ALA A 408 -3.09 28.55 -37.14
C ALA A 408 -3.73 27.17 -37.34
N GLY A 409 -3.01 26.08 -37.01
CA GLY A 409 -3.53 24.70 -37.05
C GLY A 409 -4.65 24.43 -36.05
N TYR A 410 -4.66 25.10 -34.90
CA TYR A 410 -5.70 24.95 -33.87
C TYR A 410 -6.96 25.81 -34.12
N LYS A 411 -7.01 26.60 -35.21
CA LYS A 411 -8.21 27.39 -35.53
C LYS A 411 -9.35 26.47 -35.99
N LYS A 412 -10.59 26.91 -35.83
CA LYS A 412 -11.80 26.18 -36.28
C LYS A 412 -11.78 25.82 -37.77
N ARG A 413 -11.10 26.61 -38.61
CA ARG A 413 -10.92 26.37 -40.06
C ARG A 413 -9.48 26.70 -40.47
N PRO A 414 -8.53 25.77 -40.31
CA PRO A 414 -7.13 26.00 -40.68
C PRO A 414 -6.96 25.98 -42.21
N ASP A 415 -6.12 26.87 -42.72
CA ASP A 415 -5.61 26.77 -44.09
C ASP A 415 -4.37 25.88 -44.10
N TRP A 416 -4.58 24.58 -44.25
CA TRP A 416 -3.51 23.58 -44.24
C TRP A 416 -2.54 23.72 -45.42
N SER A 417 -2.93 24.39 -46.50
CA SER A 417 -2.02 24.67 -47.61
C SER A 417 -1.01 25.75 -47.20
N ALA A 418 -1.50 26.90 -46.74
CA ALA A 418 -0.64 28.00 -46.29
C ALA A 418 0.22 27.62 -45.07
N ILE A 419 -0.33 26.81 -44.16
CA ILE A 419 0.42 26.26 -43.03
C ILE A 419 1.56 25.36 -43.52
N GLY A 420 1.28 24.45 -44.46
CA GLY A 420 2.28 23.56 -45.04
C GLY A 420 3.41 24.32 -45.76
N GLU A 421 3.09 25.38 -46.51
CA GLU A 421 4.09 26.26 -47.14
C GLU A 421 4.98 26.96 -46.11
N THR A 422 4.41 27.36 -44.97
CA THR A 422 5.17 27.97 -43.89
C THR A 422 6.18 26.99 -43.31
N TYR A 423 5.79 25.73 -43.09
CA TYR A 423 6.72 24.69 -42.64
C TYR A 423 7.79 24.37 -43.68
N LEU A 424 7.45 24.29 -44.97
CA LEU A 424 8.45 24.10 -46.03
C LEU A 424 9.50 25.22 -46.06
N ARG A 425 9.12 26.47 -45.82
CA ARG A 425 10.08 27.58 -45.70
C ARG A 425 11.01 27.38 -44.50
N ILE A 426 10.48 26.98 -43.35
CA ILE A 426 11.28 26.71 -42.15
C ILE A 426 12.24 25.55 -42.41
N ILE A 427 11.78 24.45 -43.02
CA ILE A 427 12.61 23.29 -43.37
C ILE A 427 13.72 23.67 -44.35
N LYS A 428 13.46 24.59 -45.29
CA LYS A 428 14.48 25.08 -46.23
C LYS A 428 15.57 25.90 -45.55
N GLU A 429 15.21 26.72 -44.56
CA GLU A 429 16.17 27.56 -43.83
C GLU A 429 16.88 26.78 -42.71
N GLU A 430 16.18 25.84 -42.07
CA GLU A 430 16.66 25.02 -40.95
C GLU A 430 16.30 23.53 -41.15
N PRO A 431 17.05 22.80 -42.00
CA PRO A 431 16.73 21.40 -42.35
C PRO A 431 16.73 20.44 -41.15
N ASP A 432 17.57 20.71 -40.15
CA ASP A 432 17.70 19.88 -38.95
C ASP A 432 16.58 20.11 -37.92
N TYR A 433 15.72 21.13 -38.11
CA TYR A 433 14.60 21.38 -37.21
C TYR A 433 13.42 20.44 -37.53
N TYR A 434 13.57 19.20 -37.11
CA TYR A 434 12.63 18.11 -37.37
C TYR A 434 11.18 18.35 -36.88
N PRO A 435 10.87 19.20 -35.86
CA PRO A 435 9.48 19.51 -35.52
C PRO A 435 8.71 20.20 -36.67
N ALA A 436 9.39 20.96 -37.54
CA ALA A 436 8.75 21.54 -38.72
C ALA A 436 8.44 20.48 -39.79
N ARG A 437 9.32 19.48 -39.97
CA ARG A 437 9.06 18.33 -40.86
C ARG A 437 7.86 17.52 -40.40
N TYR A 438 7.73 17.30 -39.09
CA TYR A 438 6.57 16.62 -38.51
C TYR A 438 5.28 17.39 -38.74
N ASN A 439 5.25 18.68 -38.39
CA ASN A 439 4.04 19.48 -38.58
C ASN A 439 3.70 19.67 -40.07
N PHE A 440 4.70 19.62 -40.96
CA PHE A 440 4.46 19.52 -42.40
C PHE A 440 3.76 18.20 -42.77
N ALA A 441 4.18 17.05 -42.22
CA ALA A 441 3.48 15.78 -42.42
C ALA A 441 2.02 15.84 -41.92
N ILE A 442 1.78 16.47 -40.75
CA ILE A 442 0.41 16.71 -40.25
C ILE A 442 -0.41 17.55 -41.26
N SER A 443 0.18 18.61 -41.81
CA SER A 443 -0.49 19.40 -42.85
C SER A 443 -0.83 18.60 -44.12
N LEU A 444 -0.02 17.58 -44.46
CA LEU A 444 -0.28 16.69 -45.61
C LEU A 444 -1.44 15.74 -45.31
N ILE A 445 -1.52 15.20 -44.09
CA ILE A 445 -2.64 14.34 -43.64
C ILE A 445 -3.96 15.10 -43.77
N HIS A 446 -4.04 16.33 -43.26
CA HIS A 446 -5.25 17.16 -43.38
C HIS A 446 -5.61 17.58 -44.82
N ARG A 447 -4.66 17.44 -45.77
CA ARG A 447 -4.89 17.65 -47.20
C ARG A 447 -5.16 16.34 -47.96
N ASN A 448 -5.39 15.25 -47.25
CA ASN A 448 -5.61 13.92 -47.79
C ASN A 448 -4.42 13.38 -48.63
N ARG A 449 -3.19 13.83 -48.34
CA ARG A 449 -1.94 13.41 -49.00
C ARG A 449 -1.19 12.42 -48.12
N ARG A 450 -1.85 11.30 -47.76
CA ARG A 450 -1.40 10.35 -46.73
C ARG A 450 -0.10 9.62 -47.10
N ASP A 451 0.11 9.26 -48.36
CA ASP A 451 1.34 8.58 -48.81
C ASP A 451 2.60 9.46 -48.73
N GLU A 452 2.44 10.74 -49.03
CA GLU A 452 3.52 11.71 -48.87
C GLU A 452 3.83 11.93 -47.39
N ALA A 453 2.81 12.02 -46.54
CA ALA A 453 2.98 12.10 -45.10
C ALA A 453 3.73 10.87 -44.55
N LYS A 454 3.37 9.64 -44.96
CA LYS A 454 4.08 8.41 -44.60
C LYS A 454 5.56 8.46 -44.97
N THR A 455 5.88 8.97 -46.15
CA THR A 455 7.28 9.13 -46.60
C THR A 455 8.05 10.07 -45.67
N VAL A 456 7.47 11.23 -45.33
CA VAL A 456 8.10 12.19 -44.40
C VAL A 456 8.26 11.58 -43.00
N LEU A 457 7.24 10.91 -42.49
CA LEU A 457 7.24 10.28 -41.17
C LEU A 457 8.24 9.13 -41.06
N ARG A 458 8.35 8.26 -42.08
CA ARG A 458 9.38 7.20 -42.12
C ARG A 458 10.79 7.78 -42.08
N GLY A 459 11.04 8.84 -42.83
CA GLY A 459 12.33 9.55 -42.77
C GLY A 459 12.60 10.12 -41.37
N LEU A 460 11.59 10.73 -40.75
CA LEU A 460 11.71 11.25 -39.37
C LEU A 460 11.99 10.16 -38.34
N VAL A 461 11.30 9.02 -38.40
CA VAL A 461 11.52 7.91 -37.46
C VAL A 461 12.90 7.27 -37.67
N ALA A 462 13.39 7.20 -38.91
CA ALA A 462 14.71 6.67 -39.20
C ALA A 462 15.84 7.60 -38.71
N GLU A 463 15.66 8.91 -38.81
CA GLU A 463 16.65 9.91 -38.39
C GLU A 463 16.58 10.25 -36.89
N HIS A 464 15.37 10.22 -36.32
CA HIS A 464 15.04 10.57 -34.93
C HIS A 464 14.13 9.49 -34.31
N PRO A 465 14.67 8.29 -34.01
CA PRO A 465 13.89 7.17 -33.46
C PRO A 465 13.24 7.49 -32.10
N GLU A 466 13.79 8.46 -31.37
CA GLU A 466 13.31 8.97 -30.08
C GLU A 466 12.09 9.90 -30.20
N TYR A 467 11.78 10.39 -31.41
CA TYR A 467 10.72 11.39 -31.61
C TYR A 467 9.33 10.74 -31.69
N LEU A 468 8.74 10.53 -30.51
CA LEU A 468 7.50 9.79 -30.32
C LEU A 468 6.30 10.30 -31.13
N PHE A 469 6.17 11.60 -31.37
CA PHE A 469 5.07 12.15 -32.19
C PHE A 469 5.04 11.60 -33.62
N ALA A 470 6.21 11.56 -34.29
CA ALA A 470 6.29 11.02 -35.65
C ALA A 470 5.99 9.52 -35.66
N ARG A 471 6.50 8.80 -34.65
CA ARG A 471 6.30 7.37 -34.49
C ARG A 471 4.84 7.00 -34.26
N ALA A 472 4.19 7.69 -33.31
CA ALA A 472 2.78 7.54 -33.00
C ALA A 472 1.91 7.78 -34.24
N THR A 473 2.17 8.88 -34.95
CA THR A 473 1.40 9.23 -36.16
C THR A 473 1.61 8.20 -37.27
N LEU A 474 2.84 7.70 -37.46
CA LEU A 474 3.11 6.65 -38.44
C LEU A 474 2.41 5.35 -38.07
N LEU A 475 2.44 4.95 -36.81
CA LEU A 475 1.77 3.74 -36.30
C LEU A 475 0.26 3.81 -36.54
N GLN A 476 -0.37 4.92 -36.18
CA GLN A 476 -1.81 5.15 -36.42
C GLN A 476 -2.17 5.08 -37.91
N ILE A 477 -1.33 5.61 -38.79
CA ILE A 477 -1.56 5.50 -40.24
C ILE A 477 -1.43 4.05 -40.70
N LEU A 478 -0.42 3.30 -40.24
CA LEU A 478 -0.23 1.90 -40.64
C LEU A 478 -1.38 1.01 -40.16
N VAL A 479 -1.83 1.19 -38.91
CA VAL A 479 -3.01 0.52 -38.36
C VAL A 479 -4.26 0.86 -39.17
N GLY A 480 -4.51 2.15 -39.43
CA GLY A 480 -5.68 2.57 -40.21
C GLY A 480 -5.62 2.23 -41.71
N ASP A 481 -4.46 1.84 -42.24
CA ASP A 481 -4.26 1.33 -43.60
C ASP A 481 -4.24 -0.22 -43.64
N ASP A 482 -4.52 -0.90 -42.51
CA ASP A 482 -4.48 -2.36 -42.34
C ASP A 482 -3.11 -3.00 -42.69
N ARG A 483 -2.02 -2.25 -42.45
CA ARG A 483 -0.64 -2.69 -42.70
C ARG A 483 0.01 -3.21 -41.41
N MET A 484 -0.59 -4.25 -40.82
CA MET A 484 -0.20 -4.75 -39.50
C MET A 484 1.24 -5.28 -39.43
N GLU A 485 1.79 -5.89 -40.49
CA GLU A 485 3.19 -6.34 -40.51
C GLU A 485 4.19 -5.18 -40.31
N GLU A 486 3.90 -4.01 -40.90
CA GLU A 486 4.75 -2.83 -40.73
C GLU A 486 4.50 -2.11 -39.42
N ALA A 487 3.26 -2.14 -38.93
CA ALA A 487 2.94 -1.64 -37.60
C ALA A 487 3.71 -2.42 -36.52
N ASP A 488 3.75 -3.76 -36.63
CA ASP A 488 4.53 -4.65 -35.77
C ASP A 488 6.01 -4.31 -35.81
N ALA A 489 6.60 -4.17 -37.00
CA ALA A 489 8.01 -3.82 -37.15
C ALA A 489 8.33 -2.45 -36.52
N LEU A 490 7.44 -1.46 -36.68
CA LEU A 490 7.59 -0.13 -36.11
C LEU A 490 7.49 -0.13 -34.58
N PHE A 491 6.56 -0.93 -34.04
CA PHE A 491 6.35 -1.10 -32.60
C PHE A 491 7.52 -1.84 -31.95
N GLN A 492 7.97 -2.95 -32.53
CA GLN A 492 9.08 -3.76 -31.99
C GLN A 492 10.43 -3.04 -32.05
N SER A 493 10.64 -2.16 -33.02
CA SER A 493 11.85 -1.34 -33.11
C SER A 493 11.83 -0.12 -32.17
N ALA A 494 10.84 -0.01 -31.27
CA ALA A 494 10.69 1.13 -30.36
C ALA A 494 11.84 1.21 -29.36
N ASP A 495 12.68 2.23 -29.55
CA ASP A 495 13.64 2.67 -28.55
C ASP A 495 13.06 3.88 -27.83
N MET A 496 12.70 3.69 -26.56
CA MET A 496 12.05 4.73 -25.78
C MET A 496 13.08 5.80 -25.38
N PRO A 497 12.76 7.10 -25.54
CA PRO A 497 13.67 8.17 -25.14
C PRO A 497 13.98 8.10 -23.64
N GLN A 498 15.18 8.53 -23.24
CA GLN A 498 15.51 8.75 -21.83
C GLN A 498 14.65 9.86 -21.21
N GLU A 499 14.29 10.87 -22.00
CA GLU A 499 13.47 11.99 -21.57
C GLU A 499 12.63 12.51 -22.74
N THR A 500 11.38 12.89 -22.51
CA THR A 500 10.49 13.47 -23.53
C THR A 500 9.40 14.35 -22.91
N HIS A 501 8.65 15.04 -23.76
CA HIS A 501 7.48 15.82 -23.35
C HIS A 501 6.29 14.89 -23.04
N PRO A 502 5.49 15.15 -21.98
CA PRO A 502 4.28 14.37 -21.65
C PRO A 502 3.36 14.12 -22.85
N ASP A 503 3.00 15.15 -23.62
CA ASP A 503 2.15 15.02 -24.82
C ASP A 503 2.68 14.03 -25.86
N ALA A 504 4.01 13.92 -26.01
CA ALA A 504 4.61 12.99 -26.96
C ALA A 504 4.49 11.55 -26.46
N MET A 505 4.59 11.34 -25.13
CA MET A 505 4.32 10.06 -24.50
C MET A 505 2.85 9.67 -24.62
N VAL A 506 1.92 10.60 -24.32
CA VAL A 506 0.47 10.39 -24.47
C VAL A 506 0.12 10.02 -25.90
N ALA A 507 0.67 10.73 -26.89
CA ALA A 507 0.44 10.42 -28.31
C ALA A 507 0.92 8.99 -28.67
N TRP A 508 2.05 8.57 -28.12
CA TRP A 508 2.57 7.21 -28.30
C TRP A 508 1.65 6.17 -27.65
N MET A 509 1.27 6.33 -26.37
CA MET A 509 0.36 5.41 -25.67
C MET A 509 -1.00 5.28 -26.37
N VAL A 510 -1.56 6.38 -26.88
CA VAL A 510 -2.79 6.34 -27.69
C VAL A 510 -2.57 5.56 -28.99
N ALA A 511 -1.44 5.73 -29.68
CA ALA A 511 -1.14 4.95 -30.88
C ALA A 511 -0.96 3.45 -30.57
N GLN A 512 -0.39 3.12 -29.41
CA GLN A 512 -0.26 1.73 -28.95
C GLN A 512 -1.63 1.12 -28.65
N THR A 513 -2.54 1.89 -28.03
CA THR A 513 -3.93 1.47 -27.77
C THR A 513 -4.61 1.02 -29.07
N LEU A 514 -4.62 1.87 -30.09
CA LEU A 514 -5.21 1.57 -31.40
C LEU A 514 -4.54 0.37 -32.10
N TYR A 515 -3.23 0.21 -31.93
CA TYR A 515 -2.48 -0.93 -32.45
C TYR A 515 -2.84 -2.25 -31.74
N HIS A 516 -3.09 -2.20 -30.43
CA HIS A 516 -3.51 -3.35 -29.65
C HIS A 516 -4.97 -3.74 -29.95
N GLU A 517 -5.88 -2.77 -30.06
CA GLU A 517 -7.26 -2.97 -30.52
C GLU A 517 -7.30 -3.65 -31.91
N ALA A 518 -6.53 -3.13 -32.87
CA ALA A 518 -6.46 -3.72 -34.21
C ALA A 518 -5.85 -5.13 -34.23
N GLY A 519 -5.11 -5.50 -33.19
CA GLY A 519 -4.57 -6.84 -32.99
C GLY A 519 -5.37 -7.72 -32.02
N GLU A 520 -6.60 -7.31 -31.64
CA GLU A 520 -7.48 -8.02 -30.71
C GLU A 520 -6.83 -8.31 -29.34
N ARG A 521 -6.05 -7.33 -28.83
CA ARG A 521 -5.32 -7.38 -27.55
C ARG A 521 -5.88 -6.37 -26.56
N ASP A 522 -7.10 -6.61 -26.11
CA ASP A 522 -7.88 -5.62 -25.34
C ASP A 522 -7.25 -5.28 -23.98
N GLU A 523 -6.61 -6.23 -23.31
CA GLU A 523 -5.93 -5.99 -22.02
C GLU A 523 -4.71 -5.07 -22.17
N GLU A 524 -3.90 -5.27 -23.22
CA GLU A 524 -2.80 -4.36 -23.56
C GLU A 524 -3.33 -2.96 -23.93
N ALA A 525 -4.41 -2.90 -24.69
CA ALA A 525 -5.04 -1.64 -25.09
C ALA A 525 -5.50 -0.85 -23.87
N PHE A 526 -6.22 -1.51 -22.95
CA PHE A 526 -6.67 -0.91 -21.69
C PHE A 526 -5.52 -0.35 -20.86
N ARG A 527 -4.43 -1.13 -20.69
CA ARG A 527 -3.24 -0.67 -19.95
C ARG A 527 -2.62 0.59 -20.56
N CYS A 528 -2.56 0.67 -21.88
CA CYS A 528 -2.01 1.82 -22.59
C CYS A 528 -2.89 3.06 -22.40
N ILE A 529 -4.21 2.94 -22.62
CA ILE A 529 -5.12 4.09 -22.55
C ILE A 529 -5.32 4.58 -21.12
N ARG A 530 -5.34 3.68 -20.13
CA ARG A 530 -5.34 4.06 -18.71
C ARG A 530 -4.12 4.90 -18.35
N SER A 531 -2.93 4.43 -18.73
CA SER A 531 -1.69 5.16 -18.47
C SER A 531 -1.69 6.55 -19.15
N ALA A 532 -2.25 6.65 -20.36
CA ALA A 532 -2.43 7.92 -21.04
C ALA A 532 -3.43 8.85 -20.35
N HIS A 533 -4.53 8.28 -19.81
CA HIS A 533 -5.54 8.99 -19.04
C HIS A 533 -4.99 9.53 -17.73
N ASP A 534 -4.27 8.72 -16.98
CA ASP A 534 -3.64 9.13 -15.72
C ASP A 534 -2.64 10.28 -15.93
N LEU A 535 -1.92 10.27 -17.06
CA LEU A 535 -0.94 11.31 -17.39
C LEU A 535 -1.58 12.61 -17.89
N SER A 536 -2.63 12.53 -18.72
CA SER A 536 -3.27 13.70 -19.32
C SER A 536 -4.73 13.43 -19.70
N PRO A 537 -5.66 13.49 -18.73
CA PRO A 537 -7.08 13.19 -18.98
C PRO A 537 -7.74 14.20 -19.92
N ASP A 538 -7.25 15.44 -19.95
CA ASP A 538 -7.75 16.52 -20.81
C ASP A 538 -7.25 16.44 -22.27
N SER A 539 -6.41 15.46 -22.60
CA SER A 539 -5.92 15.28 -23.97
C SER A 539 -7.09 14.91 -24.90
N PRO A 540 -7.32 15.64 -26.01
CA PRO A 540 -8.41 15.31 -26.94
C PRO A 540 -8.32 13.89 -27.51
N ALA A 541 -7.10 13.35 -27.62
CA ALA A 541 -6.88 11.99 -28.12
C ALA A 541 -7.27 10.92 -27.08
N VAL A 542 -7.03 11.21 -25.79
CA VAL A 542 -7.46 10.34 -24.69
C VAL A 542 -8.98 10.40 -24.52
N ALA A 543 -9.54 11.60 -24.49
CA ALA A 543 -10.99 11.81 -24.32
C ALA A 543 -11.84 11.19 -25.44
N ALA A 544 -11.24 10.89 -26.60
CA ALA A 544 -11.90 10.23 -27.72
C ALA A 544 -11.98 8.69 -27.57
N ILE A 545 -11.11 8.07 -26.77
CA ILE A 545 -10.98 6.61 -26.66
C ILE A 545 -11.34 6.12 -25.24
N TRP A 546 -10.94 6.86 -24.20
CA TRP A 546 -11.16 6.50 -22.81
C TRP A 546 -12.61 6.11 -22.45
N PRO A 547 -13.67 6.76 -22.97
CA PRO A 547 -15.05 6.37 -22.68
C PRO A 547 -15.40 4.94 -23.06
N ASP A 548 -14.68 4.33 -24.01
CA ASP A 548 -14.90 2.93 -24.41
C ASP A 548 -14.36 1.92 -23.37
N TYR A 549 -13.55 2.40 -22.43
CA TYR A 549 -12.84 1.61 -21.43
C TYR A 549 -13.22 1.95 -19.98
N GLU A 550 -14.13 2.91 -19.76
CA GLU A 550 -14.47 3.43 -18.43
C GLU A 550 -15.07 2.33 -17.50
N ASP A 551 -15.77 1.36 -18.10
CA ASP A 551 -16.38 0.21 -17.41
C ASP A 551 -15.60 -1.10 -17.62
N TRP A 552 -14.37 -1.05 -18.15
CA TRP A 552 -13.58 -2.27 -18.41
C TRP A 552 -13.10 -2.90 -17.10
N ASP A 553 -13.56 -4.11 -16.81
CA ASP A 553 -13.25 -4.84 -15.59
C ASP A 553 -11.96 -5.66 -15.81
N GLU A 554 -10.96 -5.43 -14.95
CA GLU A 554 -9.72 -6.23 -14.88
C GLU A 554 -10.04 -7.61 -14.30
N SER A 555 -10.79 -8.45 -15.02
CA SER A 555 -11.20 -9.79 -14.58
C SER A 555 -10.06 -10.79 -14.62
#